data_AF-A0A5C7UC79-F1
#
_entry.id   AF-A0A5C7UC79-F1
#
_cell.length_a   1.000
_cell.length_b   1.000
_cell.length_c   1.000
_cell.angle_alpha   90.00
_cell.angle_beta   90.00
_cell.angle_gamma   90.00
#
_symmetry.space_group_name_H-M   'P 1'
#
loop_
_entity.id
_entity.type
_entity.pdbx_description
1 polymer ?
#
loop_
_entity_poly.entity_id
_entity_poly.type
_entity_poly.pdbx_seq_one_letter_code
_entity_poly.pdbx_strand_id
1 'polypeptide(L)'
;MNNVNQKEVGDLLSDPETTATTLLVIALRAYGEELFGNEETGIPPMDPVDLWLRLKEDFNAQVHENCENKLNALMTALATDGFYDNLQVFVAVCSALEDGDLGDLVEGQMETLTVPEMLWAIYEVELNRDDQQDFSPAIVDFMDKIMNSEADEVVEDDPNPMSYWERFLADKREQMFHELRIVGIEESMIRKLRIQDLTPAHDDQGEYTPDGI
;
A
#
# COMPACT_ATOMS: atom_id res chain seq x y z
N MET A 1 -15.32 3.31 22.05
CA MET A 1 -14.59 3.72 20.84
C MET A 1 -13.78 4.95 21.20
N ASN A 2 -12.44 4.86 21.15
CA ASN A 2 -11.59 6.05 21.28
C ASN A 2 -11.97 6.98 20.13
N ASN A 3 -12.33 8.23 20.44
CA ASN A 3 -12.67 9.24 19.43
C ASN A 3 -11.44 9.47 18.54
N VAL A 4 -11.44 8.85 17.37
CA VAL A 4 -10.50 9.22 16.31
C VAL A 4 -10.76 10.69 15.98
N ASN A 5 -9.70 11.49 15.94
CA ASN A 5 -9.82 12.92 15.71
C ASN A 5 -10.23 13.15 14.25
N GLN A 6 -11.50 13.51 14.03
CA GLN A 6 -12.06 13.71 12.68
C GLN A 6 -11.21 14.65 11.82
N LYS A 7 -10.61 15.67 12.43
CA LYS A 7 -9.74 16.60 11.71
C LYS A 7 -8.48 15.90 11.20
N GLU A 8 -7.79 15.15 12.04
CA GLU A 8 -6.54 14.47 11.65
C GLU A 8 -6.81 13.41 10.59
N VAL A 9 -7.96 12.72 10.65
CA VAL A 9 -8.38 11.82 9.56
C VAL A 9 -8.68 12.59 8.28
N GLY A 10 -9.34 13.73 8.37
CA GLY A 10 -9.60 14.58 7.20
C GLY A 10 -8.32 15.13 6.57
N ASP A 11 -7.31 15.44 7.39
CA ASP A 11 -5.98 15.86 6.94
C ASP A 11 -5.30 14.70 6.17
N LEU A 12 -5.32 13.46 6.69
CA LEU A 12 -4.81 12.28 5.99
C LEU A 12 -5.54 12.00 4.66
N LEU A 13 -6.88 12.06 4.66
CA LEU A 13 -7.66 11.86 3.43
C LEU A 13 -7.33 12.89 2.33
N SER A 14 -6.83 14.06 2.73
CA SER A 14 -6.45 15.15 1.82
C SER A 14 -4.96 15.15 1.45
N ASP A 15 -4.15 14.28 2.06
CA ASP A 15 -2.71 14.19 1.84
C ASP A 15 -2.40 13.08 0.82
N PRO A 16 -1.91 13.41 -0.39
CA PRO A 16 -1.63 12.43 -1.45
C PRO A 16 -0.64 11.33 -1.04
N GLU A 17 0.18 11.58 -0.02
CA GLU A 17 1.18 10.62 0.45
C GLU A 17 0.58 9.54 1.36
N THR A 18 -0.65 9.71 1.85
CA THR A 18 -1.25 8.75 2.79
C THR A 18 -1.28 7.34 2.22
N THR A 19 -0.80 6.37 3.00
CA THR A 19 -0.71 4.96 2.58
C THR A 19 -2.08 4.31 2.44
N ALA A 20 -2.22 3.38 1.49
CA ALA A 20 -3.49 2.73 1.19
C ALA A 20 -4.03 1.92 2.39
N THR A 21 -3.14 1.32 3.18
CA THR A 21 -3.48 0.62 4.43
C THR A 21 -4.12 1.57 5.42
N THR A 22 -3.57 2.79 5.60
CA THR A 22 -4.20 3.77 6.49
C THR A 22 -5.57 4.18 5.96
N LEU A 23 -5.70 4.43 4.65
CA LEU A 23 -6.98 4.78 4.02
C LEU A 23 -8.02 3.66 4.22
N LEU A 24 -7.61 2.40 4.08
CA LEU A 24 -8.46 1.24 4.32
C LEU A 24 -8.89 1.15 5.78
N VAL A 25 -7.98 1.38 6.73
CA VAL A 25 -8.30 1.43 8.16
C VAL A 25 -9.31 2.53 8.46
N ILE A 26 -9.18 3.72 7.85
CA ILE A 26 -10.16 4.80 7.98
C ILE A 26 -11.54 4.34 7.51
N ALA A 27 -11.62 3.77 6.30
CA ALA A 27 -12.87 3.29 5.71
C ALA A 27 -13.50 2.16 6.55
N LEU A 28 -12.72 1.17 6.97
CA LEU A 28 -13.18 0.06 7.81
C LEU A 28 -13.66 0.53 9.19
N ARG A 29 -13.01 1.52 9.80
CA ARG A 29 -13.46 2.08 11.09
C ARG A 29 -14.76 2.88 10.94
N ALA A 30 -14.95 3.56 9.80
CA ALA A 30 -16.14 4.35 9.54
C ALA A 30 -17.36 3.49 9.18
N TYR A 31 -17.16 2.47 8.34
CA TYR A 31 -18.25 1.75 7.68
C TYR A 31 -18.31 0.24 7.97
N GLY A 32 -17.24 -0.33 8.52
CA GLY A 32 -17.19 -1.74 8.91
C GLY A 32 -17.53 -2.68 7.76
N GLU A 33 -18.46 -3.60 8.00
CA GLU A 33 -18.88 -4.63 7.04
C GLU A 33 -19.53 -4.07 5.77
N GLU A 34 -20.04 -2.83 5.79
CA GLU A 34 -20.62 -2.21 4.57
C GLU A 34 -19.58 -2.03 3.47
N LEU A 35 -18.30 -1.88 3.81
CA LEU A 35 -17.25 -1.58 2.83
C LEU A 35 -17.11 -2.68 1.77
N PHE A 36 -17.04 -3.95 2.20
CA PHE A 36 -16.94 -5.11 1.31
C PHE A 36 -18.25 -5.90 1.19
N GLY A 37 -19.26 -5.54 1.99
CA GLY A 37 -20.47 -6.33 2.15
C GLY A 37 -20.23 -7.55 3.04
N ASN A 38 -21.34 -8.17 3.44
CA ASN A 38 -21.35 -9.42 4.19
C ASN A 38 -22.58 -10.24 3.80
N GLU A 39 -22.37 -11.32 3.06
CA GLU A 39 -23.44 -12.21 2.60
C GLU A 39 -24.16 -12.92 3.76
N GLU A 40 -23.46 -13.22 4.86
CA GLU A 40 -24.04 -13.91 6.02
C GLU A 40 -25.02 -13.01 6.79
N THR A 41 -24.72 -11.71 6.87
CA THR A 41 -25.58 -10.71 7.51
C THR A 41 -26.52 -10.01 6.53
N GLY A 42 -26.38 -10.26 5.23
CA GLY A 42 -27.20 -9.69 4.15
C GLY A 42 -26.89 -8.21 3.87
N ILE A 43 -25.71 -7.73 4.25
CA ILE A 43 -25.24 -6.36 3.99
C ILE A 43 -24.64 -6.33 2.58
N PRO A 44 -25.18 -5.54 1.63
CA PRO A 44 -24.57 -5.41 0.31
C PRO A 44 -23.27 -4.59 0.41
N PRO A 45 -22.31 -4.80 -0.52
CA PRO A 45 -21.12 -3.95 -0.61
C PRO A 45 -21.51 -2.50 -0.94
N MET A 46 -20.77 -1.56 -0.38
CA MET A 46 -20.94 -0.13 -0.61
C MET A 46 -20.61 0.23 -2.07
N ASP A 47 -21.39 1.15 -2.64
CA ASP A 47 -21.06 1.73 -3.94
C ASP A 47 -19.81 2.61 -3.82
N PRO A 48 -18.83 2.51 -4.74
CA PRO A 48 -17.61 3.31 -4.68
C PRO A 48 -17.85 4.83 -4.66
N VAL A 49 -18.87 5.32 -5.36
CA VAL A 49 -19.21 6.76 -5.36
C VAL A 49 -19.75 7.18 -4.00
N ASP A 50 -20.58 6.33 -3.37
CA ASP A 50 -21.11 6.58 -2.03
C ASP A 50 -20.00 6.59 -0.97
N LEU A 51 -18.99 5.71 -1.09
CA LEU A 51 -17.83 5.68 -0.20
C LEU A 51 -17.15 7.06 -0.15
N TRP A 52 -16.85 7.64 -1.31
CA TRP A 52 -16.15 8.92 -1.40
C TRP A 52 -17.00 10.09 -0.92
N LEU A 53 -18.29 10.08 -1.24
CA LEU A 53 -19.22 11.11 -0.75
C LEU A 53 -19.28 11.10 0.78
N ARG A 54 -19.45 9.91 1.38
CA ARG A 54 -19.52 9.76 2.83
C ARG A 54 -18.20 10.12 3.51
N LEU A 55 -17.04 9.74 2.96
CA LEU A 55 -15.74 10.13 3.52
C LEU A 55 -15.55 11.65 3.53
N LYS A 56 -15.96 12.33 2.45
CA LYS A 56 -15.93 13.79 2.35
C LYS A 56 -16.83 14.45 3.40
N GLU A 57 -18.05 13.91 3.60
CA GLU A 57 -19.03 14.45 4.56
C GLU A 57 -18.69 14.16 6.02
N ASP A 58 -18.38 12.90 6.36
CA ASP A 58 -18.17 12.43 7.74
C ASP A 58 -16.88 12.97 8.36
N PHE A 59 -15.85 13.22 7.54
CA PHE A 59 -14.56 13.77 7.97
C PHE A 59 -14.33 15.22 7.55
N ASN A 60 -15.30 15.85 6.87
CA ASN A 60 -15.18 17.21 6.33
C ASN A 60 -13.86 17.41 5.56
N ALA A 61 -13.54 16.44 4.70
CA ALA A 61 -12.27 16.32 3.98
C ALA A 61 -12.42 16.64 2.50
N GLN A 62 -11.34 17.12 1.87
CA GLN A 62 -11.23 17.17 0.41
C GLN A 62 -10.34 16.00 -0.01
N VAL A 63 -10.96 14.82 -0.18
CA VAL A 63 -10.20 13.59 -0.48
C VAL A 63 -9.36 13.81 -1.74
N HIS A 64 -8.05 13.59 -1.61
CA HIS A 64 -7.12 13.74 -2.73
C HIS A 64 -7.30 12.58 -3.72
N GLU A 65 -7.18 12.85 -5.02
CA GLU A 65 -7.34 11.83 -6.08
C GLU A 65 -6.38 10.64 -5.89
N ASN A 66 -5.11 10.90 -5.57
CA ASN A 66 -4.15 9.84 -5.22
C ASN A 66 -4.65 8.92 -4.09
N CYS A 67 -5.31 9.47 -3.06
CA CYS A 67 -5.91 8.66 -2.00
C CYS A 67 -7.08 7.83 -2.53
N GLU A 68 -7.91 8.40 -3.41
CA GLU A 68 -8.99 7.67 -4.07
C GLU A 68 -8.43 6.47 -4.86
N ASN A 69 -7.38 6.71 -5.64
CA ASN A 69 -6.73 5.69 -6.47
C ASN A 69 -6.03 4.62 -5.63
N LYS A 70 -5.26 5.00 -4.60
CA LYS A 70 -4.60 4.09 -3.64
C LYS A 70 -5.59 3.15 -2.97
N LEU A 71 -6.68 3.68 -2.42
CA LEU A 71 -7.68 2.85 -1.74
C LEU A 71 -8.40 1.93 -2.72
N ASN A 72 -8.80 2.43 -3.90
CA ASN A 72 -9.46 1.61 -4.92
C ASN A 72 -8.53 0.47 -5.41
N ALA A 73 -7.24 0.75 -5.59
CA ALA A 73 -6.25 -0.24 -5.98
C ALA A 73 -6.09 -1.34 -4.91
N LEU A 74 -5.93 -0.95 -3.64
CA LEU A 74 -5.85 -1.91 -2.54
C LEU A 74 -7.16 -2.73 -2.43
N MET A 75 -8.32 -2.09 -2.42
CA MET A 75 -9.61 -2.81 -2.39
C MET A 75 -9.77 -3.77 -3.57
N THR A 76 -9.32 -3.41 -4.76
CA THR A 76 -9.32 -4.29 -5.94
C THR A 76 -8.41 -5.50 -5.72
N ALA A 77 -7.21 -5.28 -5.16
CA ALA A 77 -6.26 -6.32 -4.82
C ALA A 77 -6.75 -7.23 -3.69
N LEU A 78 -7.62 -6.76 -2.80
CA LEU A 78 -8.23 -7.56 -1.73
C LEU A 78 -9.47 -8.34 -2.20
N ALA A 79 -10.26 -7.75 -3.09
CA ALA A 79 -11.53 -8.34 -3.54
C ALA A 79 -11.36 -9.38 -4.68
N THR A 80 -10.17 -9.44 -5.30
CA THR A 80 -9.91 -10.31 -6.45
C THR A 80 -8.52 -10.95 -6.36
N ASP A 81 -8.29 -11.99 -7.16
CA ASP A 81 -6.97 -12.61 -7.33
C ASP A 81 -6.16 -11.93 -8.47
N GLY A 82 -6.69 -10.83 -9.03
CA GLY A 82 -6.10 -10.16 -10.18
C GLY A 82 -4.67 -9.68 -9.94
N PHE A 83 -4.33 -9.30 -8.71
CA PHE A 83 -2.98 -8.89 -8.33
C PHE A 83 -1.95 -10.01 -8.52
N TYR A 84 -2.32 -11.27 -8.29
CA TYR A 84 -1.42 -12.43 -8.40
C TYR A 84 -1.49 -13.11 -9.77
N ASP A 85 -2.62 -12.99 -10.48
CA ASP A 85 -2.88 -13.73 -11.72
C ASP A 85 -2.80 -12.90 -13.00
N ASN A 86 -2.89 -11.56 -12.91
CA ASN A 86 -2.96 -10.69 -14.08
C ASN A 86 -1.90 -9.58 -14.02
N LEU A 87 -0.91 -9.67 -14.90
CA LEU A 87 0.18 -8.70 -14.99
C LEU A 87 -0.29 -7.24 -15.15
N GLN A 88 -1.37 -6.98 -15.89
CA GLN A 88 -1.87 -5.62 -16.05
C GLN A 88 -2.46 -5.07 -14.75
N VAL A 89 -3.16 -5.93 -13.99
CA VAL A 89 -3.72 -5.55 -12.69
C VAL A 89 -2.59 -5.38 -11.68
N PHE A 90 -1.60 -6.27 -11.68
CA PHE A 90 -0.39 -6.13 -10.87
C PHE A 90 0.28 -4.77 -11.09
N VAL A 91 0.55 -4.41 -12.36
CA VAL A 91 1.21 -3.13 -12.68
C VAL A 91 0.38 -1.94 -12.22
N ALA A 92 -0.91 -1.92 -12.57
CA ALA A 92 -1.80 -0.82 -12.19
C ALA A 92 -1.95 -0.67 -10.67
N VAL A 93 -1.97 -1.77 -9.92
CA VAL A 93 -2.01 -1.73 -8.45
C VAL A 93 -0.69 -1.19 -7.90
N CYS A 94 0.46 -1.65 -8.39
CA CYS A 94 1.76 -1.16 -7.92
C CYS A 94 1.91 0.35 -8.12
N SER A 95 1.61 0.85 -9.32
CA SER A 95 1.66 2.29 -9.63
C SER A 95 0.70 3.11 -8.75
N ALA A 96 -0.52 2.60 -8.57
CA ALA A 96 -1.54 3.29 -7.80
C ALA A 96 -1.19 3.34 -6.31
N LEU A 97 -0.61 2.27 -5.75
CA LEU A 97 -0.25 2.24 -4.33
C LEU A 97 0.90 3.21 -4.00
N GLU A 98 1.84 3.42 -4.92
CA GLU A 98 2.93 4.38 -4.69
C GLU A 98 2.48 5.82 -4.92
N ASP A 99 2.13 6.16 -6.16
CA ASP A 99 1.94 7.55 -6.58
C ASP A 99 0.47 7.93 -6.77
N GLY A 100 -0.46 6.97 -6.61
CA GLY A 100 -1.86 7.19 -6.95
C GLY A 100 -2.11 7.28 -8.46
N ASP A 101 -1.16 6.87 -9.29
CA ASP A 101 -1.35 6.78 -10.75
C ASP A 101 -2.07 5.49 -11.09
N LEU A 102 -3.12 5.57 -11.92
CA LEU A 102 -3.86 4.40 -12.38
C LEU A 102 -3.17 3.67 -13.56
N GLY A 103 -1.94 4.08 -13.90
CA GLY A 103 -1.16 3.52 -14.98
C GLY A 103 -1.76 3.94 -16.32
N ASP A 104 -1.40 5.14 -16.77
CA ASP A 104 -1.81 5.61 -18.08
C ASP A 104 -1.18 4.72 -19.17
N LEU A 105 -1.97 3.82 -19.76
CA LEU A 105 -1.60 3.01 -20.94
C LEU A 105 -1.52 3.88 -22.20
N VAL A 106 -0.75 4.96 -22.16
CA VAL A 106 -0.49 5.79 -23.32
C VAL A 106 0.46 4.99 -24.22
N GLU A 107 -0.08 4.47 -25.32
CA GLU A 107 0.64 3.77 -26.40
C GLU A 107 1.01 2.30 -26.18
N GLY A 108 0.32 1.58 -25.30
CA GLY A 108 0.47 0.12 -25.16
C GLY A 108 1.82 -0.32 -24.59
N GLN A 109 2.57 0.62 -24.00
CA GLN A 109 3.68 0.33 -23.12
C GLN A 109 3.13 0.29 -21.70
N MET A 110 3.45 -0.76 -20.95
CA MET A 110 3.19 -0.78 -19.52
C MET A 110 4.11 0.24 -18.86
N GLU A 111 3.60 0.91 -17.83
CA GLU A 111 4.40 1.79 -16.99
C GLU A 111 5.65 1.06 -16.47
N THR A 112 6.76 1.78 -16.38
CA THR A 112 8.03 1.20 -15.93
C THR A 112 8.05 1.26 -14.42
N LEU A 113 7.60 0.18 -13.78
CA LEU A 113 7.71 0.03 -12.34
C LEU A 113 9.16 -0.08 -11.90
N THR A 114 9.45 0.47 -10.73
CA THR A 114 10.71 0.27 -10.03
C THR A 114 10.64 -0.92 -9.06
N VAL A 115 11.80 -1.47 -8.67
CA VAL A 115 11.87 -2.53 -7.64
C VAL A 115 11.25 -2.06 -6.31
N PRO A 116 11.54 -0.86 -5.79
CA PRO A 116 10.90 -0.35 -4.58
C PRO A 116 9.37 -0.27 -4.66
N GLU A 117 8.82 0.21 -5.77
CA GLU A 117 7.36 0.28 -5.99
C GLU A 117 6.72 -1.11 -5.91
N MET A 118 7.31 -2.09 -6.60
CA MET A 118 6.82 -3.48 -6.55
C MET A 118 6.89 -4.05 -5.14
N LEU A 119 8.02 -3.87 -4.44
CA LEU A 119 8.19 -4.40 -3.10
C LEU A 119 7.23 -3.76 -2.09
N TRP A 120 6.99 -2.45 -2.21
CA TRP A 120 6.02 -1.75 -1.37
C TRP A 120 4.59 -2.23 -1.63
N ALA A 121 4.20 -2.35 -2.89
CA ALA A 121 2.88 -2.82 -3.27
C ALA A 121 2.61 -4.26 -2.78
N ILE A 122 3.58 -5.16 -2.96
CA ILE A 122 3.50 -6.53 -2.42
C ILE A 122 3.36 -6.49 -0.91
N TYR A 123 4.19 -5.71 -0.22
CA TYR A 123 4.12 -5.58 1.23
C TYR A 123 2.74 -5.09 1.69
N GLU A 124 2.19 -4.05 1.05
CA GLU A 124 0.95 -3.44 1.46
C GLU A 124 -0.27 -4.34 1.18
N VAL A 125 -0.29 -5.06 0.05
CA VAL A 125 -1.35 -6.04 -0.25
C VAL A 125 -1.28 -7.21 0.72
N GLU A 126 -0.11 -7.82 0.92
CA GLU A 126 0.09 -8.96 1.82
C GLU A 126 -0.22 -8.61 3.28
N LEU A 127 0.03 -7.37 3.70
CA LEU A 127 -0.33 -6.90 5.04
C LEU A 127 -1.84 -6.93 5.31
N ASN A 128 -2.65 -6.75 4.26
CA ASN A 128 -4.09 -6.64 4.33
C ASN A 128 -4.83 -7.91 3.86
N ARG A 129 -4.10 -8.95 3.43
CA ARG A 129 -4.64 -10.26 3.08
C ARG A 129 -4.31 -11.29 4.16
N ASP A 130 -5.16 -12.30 4.30
CA ASP A 130 -4.99 -13.40 5.23
C ASP A 130 -4.68 -14.74 4.53
N ASP A 131 -4.65 -14.73 3.20
CA ASP A 131 -4.29 -15.86 2.36
C ASP A 131 -2.89 -15.70 1.73
N GLN A 132 -2.23 -16.82 1.48
CA GLN A 132 -0.97 -16.85 0.73
C GLN A 132 -1.25 -17.28 -0.70
N GLN A 133 -0.90 -16.44 -1.67
CA GLN A 133 -1.04 -16.73 -3.10
C GLN A 133 0.31 -16.65 -3.80
N ASP A 134 0.52 -17.55 -4.77
CA ASP A 134 1.71 -17.52 -5.61
C ASP A 134 1.46 -16.61 -6.82
N PHE A 135 2.45 -15.78 -7.17
CA PHE A 135 2.38 -15.00 -8.41
C PHE A 135 2.41 -15.90 -9.63
N SER A 136 1.60 -15.55 -10.64
CA SER A 136 1.63 -16.19 -11.94
C SER A 136 3.03 -16.08 -12.59
N PRO A 137 3.42 -17.05 -13.44
CA PRO A 137 4.72 -17.01 -14.11
C PRO A 137 4.97 -15.72 -14.90
N ALA A 138 3.92 -15.11 -15.45
CA ALA A 138 4.03 -13.85 -16.18
C ALA A 138 4.45 -12.67 -15.30
N ILE A 139 3.99 -12.64 -14.05
CA ILE A 139 4.37 -11.62 -13.07
C ILE A 139 5.77 -11.90 -12.53
N VAL A 140 6.09 -13.17 -12.25
CA VAL A 140 7.46 -13.56 -11.83
C VAL A 140 8.49 -13.17 -12.90
N ASP A 141 8.23 -13.52 -14.17
CA ASP A 141 9.09 -13.14 -15.30
C ASP A 141 9.22 -11.61 -15.47
N PHE A 142 8.20 -10.86 -15.07
CA PHE A 142 8.21 -9.39 -15.10
C PHE A 142 9.07 -8.83 -13.97
N MET A 143 8.83 -9.26 -12.73
CA MET A 143 9.62 -8.87 -11.56
C MET A 143 11.11 -9.17 -11.77
N ASP A 144 11.44 -10.36 -12.28
CA ASP A 144 12.82 -10.75 -12.58
C ASP A 144 13.47 -9.80 -13.60
N LYS A 145 12.74 -9.33 -14.61
CA LYS A 145 13.29 -8.38 -15.59
C LYS A 145 13.58 -7.03 -14.98
N ILE A 146 12.68 -6.50 -14.17
CA ILE A 146 12.85 -5.19 -13.51
C ILE A 146 14.01 -5.27 -12.51
N MET A 147 14.07 -6.32 -11.68
CA MET A 147 15.17 -6.53 -10.73
C MET A 147 16.54 -6.61 -11.43
N ASN A 148 16.63 -7.34 -12.54
CA ASN A 148 17.89 -7.42 -13.30
C ASN A 148 18.24 -6.09 -13.99
N SER A 149 17.25 -5.38 -14.53
CA SER A 149 17.45 -4.08 -15.18
C SER A 149 18.00 -3.04 -14.20
N GLU A 150 17.39 -2.89 -13.03
CA GLU A 150 17.87 -1.95 -12.01
C GLU A 150 19.21 -2.36 -11.41
N ALA A 151 19.44 -3.67 -11.20
CA ALA A 151 20.72 -4.15 -10.72
C ALA A 151 21.86 -3.78 -11.68
N ASP A 152 21.64 -3.90 -12.99
CA ASP A 152 22.62 -3.52 -14.01
C ASP A 152 22.88 -2.00 -14.02
N GLU A 153 21.86 -1.17 -13.77
CA GLU A 153 21.98 0.29 -13.69
C GLU A 153 22.72 0.76 -12.43
N VAL A 154 22.45 0.15 -11.27
CA VAL A 154 23.04 0.57 -9.99
C VAL A 154 24.52 0.20 -9.89
N VAL A 155 24.96 -0.88 -10.53
CA VAL A 155 26.38 -1.32 -10.53
C VAL A 155 27.32 -0.25 -11.14
N GLU A 156 26.81 0.70 -11.92
CA GLU A 156 27.62 1.80 -12.47
C GLU A 156 27.81 2.99 -11.51
N ASP A 157 26.89 3.27 -10.58
CA ASP A 157 26.89 4.51 -9.76
C ASP A 157 26.81 4.33 -8.21
N ASP A 158 26.43 3.16 -7.67
CA ASP A 158 26.41 2.89 -6.22
C ASP A 158 26.83 1.44 -5.89
N PRO A 159 27.81 1.19 -5.00
CA PRO A 159 28.25 -0.16 -4.66
C PRO A 159 27.22 -1.02 -3.91
N ASN A 160 26.06 -0.50 -3.47
CA ASN A 160 25.05 -1.32 -2.77
C ASN A 160 23.56 -0.97 -3.08
N PRO A 161 22.99 -1.49 -4.19
CA PRO A 161 21.57 -1.30 -4.55
C PRO A 161 20.57 -1.70 -3.48
N MET A 162 20.87 -2.75 -2.70
CA MET A 162 19.99 -3.19 -1.61
C MET A 162 19.77 -2.09 -0.58
N SER A 163 20.78 -1.24 -0.34
CA SER A 163 20.67 -0.16 0.65
C SER A 163 19.67 0.93 0.27
N TYR A 164 19.43 1.14 -1.04
CA TYR A 164 18.43 2.09 -1.51
C TYR A 164 17.00 1.54 -1.33
N TRP A 165 16.76 0.30 -1.75
CA TRP A 165 15.46 -0.36 -1.61
C TRP A 165 15.06 -0.51 -0.14
N GLU A 166 16.00 -0.90 0.72
CA GLU A 166 15.76 -1.05 2.17
C GLU A 166 15.40 0.27 2.83
N ARG A 167 16.09 1.36 2.49
CA ARG A 167 15.77 2.71 2.99
C ARG A 167 14.39 3.17 2.55
N PHE A 168 14.07 3.01 1.27
CA PHE A 168 12.74 3.34 0.74
C PHE A 168 11.63 2.62 1.51
N LEU A 169 11.76 1.30 1.68
CA LEU A 169 10.78 0.50 2.42
C LEU A 169 10.72 0.89 3.90
N ALA A 170 11.86 1.22 4.52
CA ALA A 170 11.91 1.69 5.91
C ALA A 170 11.15 3.00 6.09
N ASP A 171 11.37 3.98 5.20
CA ASP A 171 10.71 5.28 5.23
C ASP A 171 9.19 5.13 5.04
N LYS A 172 8.75 4.36 4.03
CA LYS A 172 7.32 4.11 3.79
C LYS A 172 6.63 3.41 4.96
N ARG A 173 7.30 2.44 5.59
CA ARG A 173 6.76 1.79 6.80
C ARG A 173 6.71 2.74 7.99
N GLU A 174 7.73 3.57 8.19
CA GLU A 174 7.71 4.55 9.28
C GLU A 174 6.56 5.52 9.10
N GLN A 175 6.34 5.99 7.88
CA GLN A 175 5.20 6.80 7.49
C GLN A 175 3.88 6.07 7.80
N MET A 176 3.67 4.85 7.28
CA MET A 176 2.45 4.07 7.56
C MET A 176 2.22 3.92 9.07
N PHE A 177 3.25 3.59 9.85
CA PHE A 177 3.10 3.47 11.30
C PHE A 177 2.79 4.79 11.99
N HIS A 178 3.28 5.92 11.48
CA HIS A 178 2.90 7.23 11.97
C HIS A 178 1.41 7.51 11.71
N GLU A 179 0.95 7.28 10.48
CA GLU A 179 -0.43 7.44 10.06
C GLU A 179 -1.39 6.51 10.84
N LEU A 180 -1.02 5.24 11.04
CA LEU A 180 -1.80 4.29 11.82
C LEU A 180 -1.97 4.74 13.29
N ARG A 181 -0.97 5.42 13.87
CA ARG A 181 -1.11 6.02 15.21
C ARG A 181 -2.10 7.18 15.21
N ILE A 182 -2.08 8.02 14.18
CA ILE A 182 -3.03 9.14 14.02
C ILE A 182 -4.46 8.61 13.98
N VAL A 183 -4.72 7.55 13.21
CA VAL A 183 -6.06 6.95 13.15
C VAL A 183 -6.39 6.09 14.37
N GLY A 184 -5.50 6.02 15.37
CA GLY A 184 -5.75 5.44 16.68
C GLY A 184 -5.60 3.92 16.73
N ILE A 185 -4.71 3.33 15.94
CA ILE A 185 -4.25 1.95 16.10
C ILE A 185 -3.31 1.86 17.31
N GLU A 186 -3.46 0.81 18.11
CA GLU A 186 -2.64 0.62 19.31
C GLU A 186 -1.19 0.28 18.95
N GLU A 187 -0.25 0.83 19.72
CA GLU A 187 1.19 0.53 19.57
C GLU A 187 1.49 -0.98 19.70
N SER A 188 0.67 -1.72 20.44
CA SER A 188 0.79 -3.17 20.58
C SER A 188 0.54 -3.89 19.24
N MET A 189 -0.36 -3.37 18.40
CA MET A 189 -0.65 -3.90 17.07
C MET A 189 0.46 -3.50 16.10
N ILE A 190 0.87 -2.23 16.11
CA ILE A 190 1.97 -1.72 15.27
C ILE A 190 3.26 -2.53 15.51
N ARG A 191 3.57 -2.85 16.77
CA ARG A 191 4.73 -3.70 17.11
C ARG A 191 4.63 -5.11 16.53
N LYS A 192 3.44 -5.70 16.42
CA LYS A 192 3.27 -7.02 15.79
C LYS A 192 3.58 -6.96 14.30
N LEU A 193 3.16 -5.90 13.61
CA LEU A 193 3.47 -5.68 12.20
C LEU A 193 4.98 -5.55 12.00
N ARG A 194 5.69 -4.83 12.89
CA ARG A 194 7.17 -4.74 12.87
C ARG A 194 7.87 -6.08 13.06
N ILE A 195 7.33 -6.99 13.87
CA ILE A 195 7.98 -8.29 14.16
C ILE A 195 7.80 -9.29 13.01
N GLN A 196 6.74 -9.14 12.21
CA GLN A 196 6.51 -9.96 11.03
C GLN A 196 7.28 -9.46 9.79
N ASP A 197 7.93 -8.29 9.91
CA ASP A 197 8.78 -7.73 8.89
C ASP A 197 10.16 -8.41 8.90
N LEU A 198 10.49 -9.08 7.79
CA LEU A 198 11.77 -9.76 7.58
C LEU A 198 12.78 -8.89 6.83
N THR A 199 12.45 -7.64 6.54
CA THR A 199 13.39 -6.71 5.90
C THR A 199 14.55 -6.44 6.86
N PRO A 200 15.81 -6.65 6.44
CA PRO A 200 16.95 -6.26 7.25
C PRO A 200 16.87 -4.77 7.59
N ALA A 201 16.86 -4.42 8.89
CA ALA A 201 17.10 -3.04 9.27
C ALA A 201 18.61 -2.79 9.21
N HIS A 202 19.00 -1.64 8.67
CA HIS A 202 20.38 -1.20 8.59
C HIS A 202 20.49 0.20 9.19
N ASP A 203 21.58 0.50 9.91
CA ASP A 203 21.81 1.84 10.44
C ASP A 203 22.21 2.84 9.34
N ASP A 204 22.38 4.12 9.69
CA ASP A 204 22.85 5.17 8.77
C ASP A 204 24.20 4.85 8.10
N GLN A 205 24.92 3.84 8.60
CA GLN A 205 26.22 3.37 8.11
C GLN A 205 26.10 2.07 7.27
N GLY A 206 24.89 1.52 7.12
CA GLY A 206 24.62 0.30 6.36
C GLY A 206 24.87 -1.00 7.13
N GLU A 207 25.08 -0.96 8.45
CA GLU A 207 25.27 -2.17 9.26
C GLU A 207 23.93 -2.77 9.70
N TYR A 208 23.81 -4.11 9.61
CA TYR A 208 22.59 -4.84 9.98
C TYR A 208 22.24 -4.62 11.46
N THR A 209 21.06 -4.10 11.72
CA THR A 209 20.46 -3.94 13.05
C THR A 209 19.30 -4.92 13.21
N PRO A 210 19.44 -6.00 13.98
CA PRO A 210 18.37 -6.98 14.17
C PRO A 210 17.10 -6.41 14.82
N ASP A 211 17.17 -5.22 15.41
CA ASP A 211 16.12 -4.62 16.24
C ASP A 211 15.61 -3.24 15.75
N GLY A 212 16.11 -2.72 14.62
CA GLY A 212 15.65 -1.43 14.06
C GLY A 212 15.76 -0.24 15.04
N ILE A 213 16.90 -0.11 15.73
CA ILE A 213 17.32 1.07 16.50
C ILE A 213 18.78 1.36 16.23
#